data_AF-A0A8I1I0G8-F1
#
_entry.id   AF-A0A8I1I0G8-F1
#
_cell.length_a   1.000
_cell.length_b   1.000
_cell.length_c   1.000
_cell.angle_alpha   90.00
_cell.angle_beta   90.00
_cell.angle_gamma   90.00
#
_symmetry.space_group_name_H-M   'P 1'
#
loop_
_entity.id
_entity.type
_entity.pdbx_description
1 polymer ?
#
loop_
_entity_poly.entity_id
_entity_poly.type
_entity_poly.pdbx_seq_one_letter_code
_entity_poly.pdbx_strand_id
1 'polypeptide(L)' 'MAKIRWSHEAEQWLKEIYEYISEDNPTAAEKVVSGIYDKAQKLGDFPQPRP' A
#
# COMPACT_ATOMS: atom_id res chain seq x y z
N MET A 1 -10.32 14.94 6.11
CA MET A 1 -9.62 14.09 5.13
C MET A 1 -8.29 14.71 4.78
N ALA A 2 -7.19 14.09 5.19
CA ALA A 2 -5.87 14.44 4.69
C ALA A 2 -5.60 13.69 3.37
N LYS A 3 -4.87 14.34 2.46
CA LYS A 3 -4.44 13.72 1.21
C LYS A 3 -3.24 12.82 1.48
N ILE A 4 -3.39 11.51 1.28
CA ILE A 4 -2.27 10.58 1.33
C ILE A 4 -1.36 10.82 0.12
N ARG A 5 -0.06 10.92 0.39
CA ARG A 5 0.99 11.01 -0.62
C ARG A 5 1.97 9.89 -0.38
N TRP A 6 2.24 9.13 -1.43
CA TRP A 6 3.28 8.10 -1.42
C TRP A 6 4.61 8.74 -1.78
N SER A 7 5.69 8.32 -1.10
CA SER A 7 7.03 8.60 -1.57
C SER A 7 7.33 7.71 -2.77
N HIS A 8 8.26 8.14 -3.63
CA HIS A 8 8.72 7.32 -4.74
C HIS A 8 9.24 5.95 -4.27
N GLU A 9 9.92 5.94 -3.13
CA GLU A 9 10.41 4.72 -2.49
C GLU A 9 9.26 3.78 -2.12
N ALA A 10 8.20 4.29 -1.50
CA ALA A 10 7.06 3.46 -1.12
C ALA A 10 6.30 2.90 -2.34
N GLU A 11 6.27 3.63 -3.46
CA GLU A 11 5.76 3.12 -4.73
C GLU A 11 6.64 1.98 -5.29
N GLN A 12 7.97 2.10 -5.20
CA GLN A 12 8.88 1.02 -5.58
C GLN A 12 8.68 -0.22 -4.71
N TRP A 13 8.55 -0.06 -3.40
CA TRP A 13 8.29 -1.17 -2.49
C TRP A 13 6.99 -1.93 -2.83
N LEU A 14 5.90 -1.21 -3.18
CA LEU A 14 4.65 -1.86 -3.60
C LEU A 14 4.84 -2.70 -4.88
N LYS A 15 5.65 -2.22 -5.82
CA LYS A 15 5.98 -2.93 -7.04
C LYS A 15 6.82 -4.17 -6.75
N GLU A 16 7.85 -4.06 -5.93
CA GLU A 16 8.71 -5.20 -5.56
C GLU A 16 7.93 -6.30 -4.82
N ILE A 17 7.01 -5.92 -3.90
CA ILE A 17 6.13 -6.86 -3.23
C ILE A 17 5.24 -7.59 -4.26
N TYR A 18 4.69 -6.86 -5.22
CA TYR A 18 3.87 -7.47 -6.28
C TYR A 18 4.69 -8.48 -7.09
N GLU A 19 5.86 -8.07 -7.58
CA GLU A 19 6.72 -8.88 -8.43
C GLU A 19 7.15 -10.15 -7.68
N TYR A 20 7.64 -10.02 -6.45
CA TYR A 20 8.07 -11.14 -5.62
C TYR A 20 6.97 -12.18 -5.39
N ILE A 21 5.77 -11.76 -5.01
CA ILE A 21 4.67 -12.70 -4.75
C ILE A 21 4.10 -13.27 -6.06
N SER A 22 4.15 -12.51 -7.16
CA SER A 22 3.61 -12.93 -8.45
C SER A 22 4.40 -14.07 -9.09
N GLU A 23 5.67 -14.26 -8.70
CA GLU A 23 6.47 -15.42 -9.13
C GLU A 23 5.78 -16.75 -8.74
N ASP A 24 5.13 -16.80 -7.57
CA ASP A 24 4.42 -17.98 -7.08
C ASP A 24 2.90 -17.90 -7.27
N ASN A 25 2.29 -16.74 -7.01
CA ASN A 25 0.85 -16.55 -7.00
C ASN A 25 0.43 -15.11 -7.33
N PRO A 26 0.17 -14.80 -8.62
CA PRO A 26 -0.26 -13.47 -9.06
C PRO A 26 -1.55 -12.98 -8.39
N THR A 27 -2.50 -13.88 -8.12
CA THR A 27 -3.75 -13.51 -7.44
C THR A 27 -3.52 -13.13 -5.98
N ALA A 28 -2.55 -13.76 -5.30
CA ALA A 28 -2.15 -13.35 -3.96
C ALA A 28 -1.43 -12.00 -3.97
N ALA A 29 -0.56 -11.76 -4.96
CA ALA A 29 0.16 -10.50 -5.11
C ALA A 29 -0.80 -9.30 -5.24
N GLU A 30 -1.81 -9.42 -6.10
CA GLU A 30 -2.84 -8.40 -6.27
C GLU A 30 -3.57 -8.12 -4.95
N LYS A 31 -4.04 -9.17 -4.25
CA LYS A 31 -4.74 -9.03 -2.97
C LYS A 31 -3.90 -8.34 -1.91
N VAL A 32 -2.60 -8.63 -1.86
CA VAL A 32 -1.68 -8.02 -0.89
C VAL A 32 -1.51 -6.53 -1.20
N VAL A 33 -1.18 -6.16 -2.43
CA VAL A 33 -0.95 -4.76 -2.81
C VAL A 33 -2.22 -3.93 -2.64
N SER A 34 -3.38 -4.42 -3.08
CA SER A 34 -4.66 -3.75 -2.87
C SER A 34 -4.97 -3.59 -1.38
N GLY A 35 -4.72 -4.62 -0.56
CA GLY A 35 -4.92 -4.55 0.87
C GLY A 35 -4.03 -3.53 1.58
N ILE A 36 -2.79 -3.34 1.13
CA ILE A 36 -1.88 -2.30 1.65
C ILE A 36 -2.41 -0.92 1.25
N TYR A 37 -2.76 -0.73 -0.03
CA TYR A 37 -3.29 0.53 -0.54
C TYR A 37 -4.56 0.95 0.21
N ASP A 38 -5.54 0.05 0.35
CA ASP A 38 -6.80 0.31 1.02
C ASP A 38 -6.62 0.69 2.50
N LYS A 39 -5.70 0.02 3.21
CA LYS A 39 -5.39 0.35 4.60
C LYS A 39 -4.72 1.70 4.72
N ALA A 40 -3.81 2.05 3.81
CA ALA A 40 -3.14 3.34 3.82
C ALA A 40 -4.12 4.49 3.53
N GLN A 41 -5.09 4.31 2.63
CA GLN A 41 -6.12 5.33 2.36
C GLN A 41 -6.92 5.71 3.61
N LYS A 42 -7.20 4.74 4.50
CA LYS A 42 -7.91 5.00 5.77
C LYS A 42 -7.17 5.97 6.68
N LEU A 43 -5.85 6.13 6.55
CA LEU A 43 -5.09 7.12 7.31
C LEU A 43 -5.50 8.56 6.95
N GLY A 44 -6.03 8.79 5.74
CA GLY A 44 -6.58 10.08 5.34
C GLY A 44 -7.82 10.47 6.16
N ASP A 45 -8.55 9.49 6.67
CA ASP A 45 -9.74 9.68 7.50
C ASP A 45 -9.39 9.98 8.97
N PHE A 46 -8.19 9.58 9.42
CA PHE A 46 -7.68 9.81 10.77
C PHE A 46 -6.39 10.64 10.76
N PRO A 47 -6.44 11.93 10.38
CA PRO A 47 -5.25 12.76 10.19
C PRO A 47 -4.55 13.18 11.51
N GLN A 48 -4.91 12.59 12.64
CA GLN A 48 -4.38 12.98 13.95
C GLN A 48 -3.27 12.03 14.39
N PRO A 49 -2.00 12.48 14.48
CA PRO A 49 -1.01 11.75 15.26
C PRO A 49 -1.48 11.74 16.72
N ARG A 50 -1.47 10.57 17.34
CA ARG A 50 -1.76 10.43 18.78
C ARG A 50 -0.84 11.38 19.55
N PRO A 51 -1.35 12.17 20.52
CA PRO A 51 -0.54 13.10 21.31
C PRO A 51 0.57 12.39 22.09
#